data_AF-A0A936UZ21-F1
#
_entry.id   AF-A0A936UZ21-F1
#
_cell.length_a   1.000
_cell.length_b   1.000
_cell.length_c   1.000
_cell.angle_alpha   90.00
_cell.angle_beta   90.00
_cell.angle_gamma   90.00
#
_symmetry.space_group_name_H-M   'P 1'
#
loop_
_entity.id
_entity.type
_entity.pdbx_description
1 polymer ?
#
loop_
_entity_poly.entity_id
_entity_poly.type
_entity_poly.pdbx_seq_one_letter_code
_entity_poly.pdbx_strand_id
1 'polypeptide(L)' 'MNRKRVFFLLGALCIAASIIMYMVGKNSSHLSELSDFWWIPMPLAALALLIANKKK' A
#
# COMPACT_ATOMS: atom_id res chain seq x y z
N MET A 1 21.80 -0.18 0.20
CA MET A 1 20.48 0.30 0.68
C MET A 1 20.13 -0.40 1.99
N ASN A 2 19.81 0.33 3.06
CA ASN A 2 19.50 -0.27 4.37
C ASN A 2 18.18 -1.05 4.32
N ARG A 3 18.15 -2.32 4.77
CA ARG A 3 16.94 -3.17 4.73
C ARG A 3 15.71 -2.50 5.35
N LYS A 4 15.89 -1.80 6.47
CA LYS A 4 14.82 -1.01 7.13
C LYS A 4 14.24 0.08 6.22
N ARG A 5 15.10 0.79 5.46
CA ARG A 5 14.64 1.80 4.50
C ARG A 5 13.87 1.18 3.34
N VAL A 6 14.26 -0.01 2.89
CA VAL A 6 13.54 -0.74 1.82
C VAL A 6 12.13 -1.10 2.27
N PHE A 7 11.99 -1.74 3.44
CA PHE A 7 10.67 -2.12 3.96
C PHE A 7 9.80 -0.91 4.30
N PHE A 8 10.41 0.19 4.78
CA PHE A 8 9.69 1.45 5.00
C PHE A 8 9.17 2.05 3.69
N LEU A 9 10.02 2.17 2.66
CA LEU A 9 9.60 2.66 1.35
C LEU A 9 8.54 1.78 0.70
N LEU A 10 8.68 0.46 0.81
CA LEU A 10 7.71 -0.49 0.29
C LEU A 10 6.35 -0.35 0.99
N GLY A 11 6.34 -0.20 2.32
CA GLY A 11 5.13 0.07 3.08
C GLY A 11 4.46 1.40 2.68
N ALA A 12 5.26 2.47 2.53
CA ALA A 12 4.75 3.76 2.07
C ALA A 12 4.16 3.70 0.66
N LEU A 13 4.80 2.97 -0.27
CA LEU A 13 4.30 2.76 -1.63
C LEU A 13 2.98 1.97 -1.64
N CYS A 14 2.84 0.94 -0.81
CA CYS A 14 1.60 0.18 -0.70
C CYS A 14 0.43 1.05 -0.18
N ILE A 15 0.69 1.93 0.80
CA ILE A 15 -0.33 2.89 1.27
C ILE A 15 -0.70 3.85 0.15
N ALA A 16 0.28 4.44 -0.53
CA ALA A 16 0.03 5.36 -1.64
C ALA A 16 -0.78 4.68 -2.77
N ALA A 17 -0.44 3.45 -3.12
CA ALA A 17 -1.16 2.67 -4.12
C ALA A 17 -2.62 2.42 -3.71
N SER A 18 -2.87 2.04 -2.46
CA SER A 18 -4.23 1.85 -1.91
C SER A 18 -5.09 3.12 -2.06
N ILE A 19 -4.53 4.28 -1.71
CA ILE A 19 -5.21 5.58 -1.85
C ILE A 19 -5.52 5.89 -3.31
N ILE A 20 -4.54 5.70 -4.21
CA ILE A 20 -4.71 5.95 -5.64
C ILE A 20 -5.77 5.02 -6.22
N MET A 21 -5.75 3.73 -5.86
CA MET A 21 -6.76 2.76 -6.31
C MET A 21 -8.17 3.18 -5.92
N TYR A 22 -8.37 3.62 -4.68
CA TYR A 22 -9.66 4.13 -4.23
C TYR A 22 -10.09 5.40 -4.99
N MET A 23 -9.17 6.37 -5.14
CA MET A 23 -9.47 7.64 -5.81
C MET A 23 -9.74 7.50 -7.31
N VAL A 24 -9.01 6.62 -7.99
CA VAL A 24 -9.19 6.36 -9.42
C VAL A 24 -10.43 5.52 -9.65
N GLY A 25 -10.63 4.47 -8.85
CA GLY A 25 -11.76 3.56 -9.02
C GLY A 25 -13.11 4.23 -8.77
N LYS A 26 -13.22 5.09 -7.75
CA LYS A 26 -14.49 5.78 -7.47
C LYS A 26 -14.91 6.79 -8.54
N ASN A 27 -13.96 7.27 -9.35
CA ASN A 27 -14.19 8.32 -10.34
C ASN A 27 -14.30 7.77 -11.77
N SER A 28 -14.14 6.46 -11.98
CA SER A 28 -14.13 5.84 -13.29
C SER A 28 -15.09 4.65 -13.35
N SER A 29 -16.07 4.72 -14.25
CA SER A 29 -17.04 3.65 -14.50
C SER A 29 -16.43 2.37 -15.10
N HIS A 30 -15.23 2.46 -15.69
CA HIS A 30 -14.50 1.31 -16.23
C HIS A 30 -13.49 0.70 -15.25
N LEU A 31 -13.22 1.37 -14.12
CA LEU A 31 -12.22 0.95 -13.14
C LEU A 31 -12.81 0.87 -11.73
N SER A 32 -14.12 0.67 -11.59
CA SER A 32 -14.78 0.55 -10.27
C SER A 32 -14.16 -0.57 -9.41
N GLU A 33 -13.68 -1.64 -10.06
CA GLU A 33 -12.97 -2.74 -9.40
C GLU A 33 -11.73 -2.26 -8.61
N LEU A 34 -11.07 -1.19 -9.08
CA LEU A 34 -9.92 -0.62 -8.38
C LEU A 34 -10.32 -0.10 -6.99
N SER A 35 -11.50 0.50 -6.87
CA SER A 35 -12.05 0.92 -5.58
C SER A 35 -12.64 -0.22 -4.76
N ASP A 36 -13.00 -1.36 -5.36
CA ASP A 36 -13.43 -2.55 -4.61
C ASP A 36 -12.25 -3.26 -3.95
N PHE A 37 -11.10 -3.25 -4.63
CA PHE A 37 -9.86 -3.92 -4.21
C PHE A 37 -8.82 -2.98 -3.58
N TRP A 38 -9.18 -1.72 -3.29
CA TRP A 38 -8.29 -0.72 -2.71
C TRP A 38 -7.64 -1.16 -1.39
N TRP A 39 -8.25 -2.11 -0.67
CA TRP A 39 -7.78 -2.62 0.61
C TRP A 39 -6.68 -3.70 0.47
N ILE A 40 -6.50 -4.31 -0.71
CA ILE A 40 -5.51 -5.38 -0.93
C ILE A 40 -4.06 -4.94 -0.59
N PRO A 41 -3.60 -3.72 -0.95
CA PRO A 41 -2.26 -3.28 -0.59
C PRO A 41 -2.07 -2.98 0.91
N MET A 42 -3.14 -2.79 1.69
CA MET A 42 -3.03 -2.39 3.10
C MET A 42 -2.42 -3.47 4.01
N PRO A 43 -2.83 -4.76 3.95
CA PRO A 43 -2.14 -5.83 4.68
C PRO A 43 -0.64 -5.91 4.36
N LEU A 44 -0.26 -5.69 3.10
CA LEU A 44 1.13 -5.71 2.68
C LEU A 44 1.90 -4.50 3.25
N ALA A 45 1.28 -3.32 3.26
CA ALA A 45 1.84 -2.14 3.91
C ALA A 45 2.07 -2.37 5.41
N ALA A 46 1.08 -2.94 6.10
CA ALA A 46 1.16 -3.24 7.53
C ALA A 46 2.32 -4.20 7.83
N LEU A 47 2.44 -5.30 7.07
CA LEU A 47 3.54 -6.25 7.22
C LEU A 47 4.90 -5.60 6.94
N ALA A 48 5.02 -4.82 5.87
CA ALA A 48 6.28 -4.15 5.52
C ALA A 48 6.72 -3.16 6.62
N LEU A 49 5.78 -2.35 7.15
CA LEU A 49 6.07 -1.41 8.23
C LEU A 49 6.39 -2.10 9.56
N LEU A 50 5.70 -3.20 9.89
CA LEU A 50 6.00 -4.01 11.06
C LEU A 50 7.41 -4.60 10.99
N ILE A 51 7.82 -5.13 9.83
CA ILE A 51 9.17 -5.66 9.62
C ILE A 51 10.21 -4.54 9.66
N ALA A 52 9.90 -3.36 9.10
CA ALA A 52 10.79 -2.20 9.14
C ALA A 52 11.06 -1.71 10.58
N ASN A 53 10.03 -1.75 11.43
CA ASN A 53 10.07 -1.30 12.83
C ASN A 53 10.48 -2.39 13.82
N LYS A 54 10.62 -3.64 13.40
CA LYS A 54 11.09 -4.72 14.28
C LYS A 54 12.51 -4.38 14.74
N LYS A 55 12.64 -3.96 16.01
CA LYS A 55 13.93 -3.83 16.67
C LYS A 55 14.53 -5.23 16.78
N LYS A 56 15.80 -5.35 16.40
CA LYS A 56 16.59 -6.57 16.60
C LYS A 56 16.67 -6.84 18.09
#